data_AF-A0A7C5PXT7-F1
#
_entry.id   AF-A0A7C5PXT7-F1
#
_cell.length_a   1.000
_cell.length_b   1.000
_cell.length_c   1.000
_cell.angle_alpha   90.00
_cell.angle_beta   90.00
_cell.angle_gamma   90.00
#
_symmetry.space_group_name_H-M   'P 1'
#
loop_
_entity.id
_entity.type
_entity.pdbx_description
1 polymer ?
#
loop_
_entity_poly.entity_id
_entity_poly.type
_entity_poly.pdbx_seq_one_letter_code
_entity_poly.pdbx_strand_id
1 'polypeptide(L)'
;MARIALEGMRFFARHGYYKEEQLCGGEYEVDVYLDVRVDKAAINDDLRQTVNYETIYLVCKLAMKKPAKLIETVAERIALGIKNQFGFINEMTVRVRKLNPPLEGPVSCAYVEVDGKFSKRCARCGKPMLCYGDSSCWCMDVPAFKGTLEHLKSEFGNQCLCKECIGFYVGV
;
A
#
# COMPACT_ATOMS: atom_id res chain seq x y z
N MET A 1 -1.20 9.68 -16.49
CA MET A 1 -1.49 8.80 -15.32
C MET A 1 -2.84 8.17 -15.55
N ALA A 2 -3.06 6.97 -15.03
CA ALA A 2 -4.38 6.34 -15.04
C ALA A 2 -4.67 5.74 -13.67
N ARG A 3 -5.97 5.57 -13.39
CA ARG A 3 -6.47 4.92 -12.18
C ARG A 3 -6.95 3.51 -12.53
N ILE A 4 -6.47 2.53 -11.79
CA ILE A 4 -6.96 1.16 -11.83
C ILE A 4 -7.68 0.91 -10.50
N ALA A 5 -8.92 0.44 -10.57
CA ALA A 5 -9.75 0.22 -9.40
C ALA A 5 -10.42 -1.15 -9.43
N LEU A 6 -10.61 -1.71 -8.24
CA LEU A 6 -11.45 -2.88 -8.02
C LEU A 6 -12.36 -2.57 -6.83
N GLU A 7 -13.66 -2.49 -7.09
CA GLU A 7 -14.67 -2.00 -6.15
C GLU A 7 -15.67 -3.10 -5.81
N GLY A 8 -16.34 -2.97 -4.66
CA GLY A 8 -17.46 -3.83 -4.27
C GLY A 8 -17.05 -5.27 -3.95
N MET A 9 -15.79 -5.53 -3.59
CA MET A 9 -15.34 -6.88 -3.25
C MET A 9 -15.93 -7.30 -1.91
N ARG A 10 -16.87 -8.25 -1.93
CA ARG A 10 -17.55 -8.73 -0.72
C ARG A 10 -16.85 -9.92 -0.10
N PHE A 11 -16.66 -9.85 1.21
CA PHE A 11 -16.06 -10.92 2.00
C PHE A 11 -16.82 -11.12 3.30
N PHE A 12 -17.00 -12.39 3.67
CA PHE A 12 -17.39 -12.75 5.02
C PHE A 12 -16.16 -12.96 5.87
N ALA A 13 -16.08 -12.30 7.02
CA ALA A 13 -14.94 -12.41 7.92
C ALA A 13 -15.34 -12.25 9.39
N ARG A 14 -14.44 -12.68 10.28
CA ARG A 14 -14.62 -12.63 11.74
C ARG A 14 -13.77 -11.52 12.35
N HIS A 15 -13.93 -10.31 11.83
CA HIS A 15 -13.30 -9.12 12.43
C HIS A 15 -14.24 -8.51 13.48
N GLY A 16 -13.67 -7.87 14.48
CA GLY A 16 -14.45 -7.22 15.53
C GLY A 16 -13.71 -7.20 16.85
N TYR A 17 -14.01 -6.19 17.65
CA TYR A 17 -13.41 -6.04 18.97
C TYR A 17 -14.06 -7.00 19.97
N TYR A 18 -15.38 -7.16 19.87
CA TYR A 18 -16.17 -8.00 20.74
C TYR A 18 -16.04 -9.49 20.37
N LYS A 19 -16.15 -10.38 21.36
CA LYS A 19 -15.99 -11.82 21.14
C LYS A 19 -17.12 -12.37 20.28
N GLU A 20 -18.32 -11.84 20.47
CA GLU A 20 -19.54 -12.16 19.77
C GLU A 20 -19.38 -11.91 18.26
N GLU A 21 -18.76 -10.79 17.88
CA GLU A 21 -18.44 -10.48 16.48
C GLU A 21 -17.43 -11.46 15.88
N GLN A 22 -16.42 -11.87 16.67
CA GLN A 22 -15.43 -12.85 16.22
C GLN A 22 -16.01 -14.27 16.09
N LEU A 23 -17.13 -14.56 16.77
CA LEU A 23 -17.84 -15.83 16.64
C LEU A 23 -18.81 -15.81 15.45
N CYS A 24 -19.70 -14.82 15.42
CA CYS A 24 -20.74 -14.70 14.39
C CYS A 24 -20.16 -14.30 13.03
N GLY A 25 -19.17 -13.41 13.01
CA GLY A 25 -18.67 -12.79 11.79
C GLY A 25 -19.60 -11.72 11.21
N GLY A 26 -19.20 -11.16 10.07
CA GLY A 26 -19.97 -10.15 9.38
C GLY A 26 -19.58 -10.02 7.91
N GLU A 27 -20.39 -9.28 7.17
CA GLU A 27 -20.12 -8.92 5.78
C GLU A 27 -19.32 -7.62 5.70
N TYR A 28 -18.27 -7.69 4.90
CA TYR A 28 -17.38 -6.58 4.61
C TYR A 28 -17.31 -6.36 3.11
N GLU A 29 -17.08 -5.13 2.73
CA GLU A 29 -16.84 -4.74 1.35
C GLU A 29 -15.50 -4.00 1.28
N VAL A 30 -14.69 -4.30 0.27
CA VAL A 30 -13.39 -3.68 0.06
C VAL A 30 -13.34 -3.04 -1.31
N ASP A 31 -12.87 -1.79 -1.35
CA ASP A 31 -12.47 -1.13 -2.59
C ASP A 31 -10.97 -0.82 -2.55
N VAL A 32 -10.35 -0.90 -3.71
CA VAL A 32 -8.95 -0.55 -3.92
C VAL A 32 -8.85 0.32 -5.16
N TYR A 33 -8.17 1.46 -5.02
CA TYR A 33 -7.87 2.40 -6.11
C TYR A 33 -6.36 2.63 -6.17
N LEU A 34 -5.77 2.47 -7.35
CA LEU A 34 -4.32 2.60 -7.57
C LEU A 34 -4.06 3.57 -8.71
N ASP A 35 -3.27 4.60 -8.43
CA ASP A 35 -2.82 5.56 -9.44
C ASP A 35 -1.43 5.16 -9.95
N VAL A 36 -1.39 4.76 -11.22
CA VAL A 36 -0.20 4.21 -11.87
C VAL A 36 0.11 4.95 -13.17
N ARG A 37 1.36 4.84 -13.62
CA ARG A 37 1.75 5.24 -14.97
C ARG A 37 1.56 4.03 -15.89
N VAL A 38 0.59 4.14 -16.79
CA VAL A 38 0.22 3.09 -17.77
C VAL A 38 0.72 3.39 -19.17
N ASP A 39 1.53 4.44 -19.34
CA ASP A 39 2.08 4.88 -20.62
C ASP A 39 2.77 3.73 -21.37
N LYS A 40 3.60 2.95 -20.68
CA LYS A 40 4.28 1.80 -21.31
C LYS A 40 3.35 0.60 -21.55
N ALA A 41 2.46 0.31 -20.59
CA ALA A 41 1.52 -0.81 -20.71
C ALA A 41 0.52 -0.62 -21.85
N ALA A 42 -0.01 0.59 -22.01
CA ALA A 42 -0.98 0.92 -23.06
C ALA A 42 -0.36 0.88 -24.47
N ILE A 43 0.95 1.18 -24.60
CA ILE A 43 1.66 1.12 -25.89
C ILE A 43 1.99 -0.33 -26.26
N ASN A 44 2.34 -1.17 -25.28
CA ASN A 44 2.86 -2.51 -25.53
C ASN A 44 1.81 -3.63 -25.35
N ASP A 45 0.61 -3.30 -24.89
CA ASP A 45 -0.46 -4.26 -24.53
C ASP A 45 0.04 -5.42 -23.63
N ASP A 46 0.92 -5.10 -22.67
CA ASP A 46 1.56 -6.10 -21.81
C ASP A 46 1.03 -6.01 -20.37
N LEU A 47 0.32 -7.06 -19.94
CA LEU A 47 -0.18 -7.25 -18.58
C LEU A 47 0.93 -7.20 -17.52
N ARG A 48 2.18 -7.52 -17.86
CA ARG A 48 3.34 -7.45 -16.94
C ARG A 48 3.77 -6.02 -16.63
N GLN A 49 3.31 -5.04 -17.42
CA GLN A 49 3.62 -3.62 -17.23
C GLN A 49 2.46 -2.85 -16.57
N THR A 50 1.39 -3.53 -16.16
CA THR A 50 0.22 -2.93 -15.49
C THR A 50 -0.12 -3.67 -14.20
N VAL A 51 -1.13 -3.17 -13.49
CA VAL A 51 -1.64 -3.81 -12.28
C VAL A 51 -2.67 -4.86 -12.66
N ASN A 52 -2.43 -6.12 -12.30
CA ASN A 52 -3.43 -7.18 -12.40
C ASN A 52 -4.43 -7.09 -11.24
N TYR A 53 -5.69 -6.79 -11.55
CA TYR A 53 -6.78 -6.74 -10.56
C TYR A 53 -7.06 -8.09 -9.88
N GLU A 54 -6.73 -9.22 -10.51
CA GLU A 54 -6.81 -10.54 -9.85
C GLU A 54 -5.85 -10.61 -8.66
N THR A 55 -4.65 -10.06 -8.80
CA THR A 55 -3.69 -9.96 -7.69
C THR A 55 -4.23 -9.07 -6.58
N ILE A 56 -4.90 -7.95 -6.90
CA ILE A 56 -5.58 -7.11 -5.89
C ILE A 56 -6.61 -7.93 -5.12
N TYR A 57 -7.49 -8.66 -5.82
CA TYR A 57 -8.51 -9.49 -5.20
C TYR A 57 -7.91 -10.56 -4.29
N LEU A 58 -6.84 -11.24 -4.73
CA LEU A 58 -6.15 -12.26 -3.94
C LEU A 58 -5.53 -11.68 -2.66
N VAL A 59 -4.90 -10.51 -2.75
CA VAL A 59 -4.35 -9.80 -1.58
C VAL A 59 -5.48 -9.47 -0.59
N CYS A 60 -6.59 -8.90 -1.06
CA CYS A 60 -7.74 -8.59 -0.23
C CYS A 60 -8.31 -9.84 0.44
N LYS A 61 -8.53 -10.91 -0.33
CA LYS A 61 -9.03 -12.20 0.16
C LYS A 61 -8.14 -12.79 1.25
N LEU A 62 -6.81 -12.74 1.09
CA LEU A 62 -5.87 -13.24 2.09
C LEU A 62 -5.86 -12.36 3.36
N ALA A 63 -5.99 -11.05 3.21
CA ALA A 63 -6.06 -10.13 4.34
C ALA A 63 -7.34 -10.31 5.17
N MET A 64 -8.49 -10.46 4.50
CA MET A 64 -9.81 -10.69 5.11
C MET A 64 -9.92 -12.04 5.83
N LYS A 65 -9.20 -13.07 5.35
CA LYS A 65 -9.16 -14.39 6.01
C LYS A 65 -8.52 -14.38 7.40
N LYS A 66 -7.71 -13.36 7.72
CA LYS A 66 -7.00 -13.26 8.99
C LYS A 66 -7.77 -12.36 9.96
N PRO A 67 -8.44 -12.90 11.00
CA PRO A 67 -9.19 -12.10 11.96
C PRO A 67 -8.37 -10.93 12.53
N ALA A 68 -9.08 -9.85 12.84
CA ALA A 68 -8.50 -8.64 13.40
C ALA A 68 -9.56 -7.96 14.27
N LYS A 69 -9.11 -7.24 15.29
CA LYS A 69 -10.04 -6.50 16.16
C LYS A 69 -10.61 -5.25 15.48
N LEU A 70 -9.81 -4.64 14.61
CA LEU A 70 -10.05 -3.34 13.98
C LEU A 70 -10.03 -3.50 12.45
N ILE A 71 -10.92 -2.80 11.75
CA ILE A 71 -10.94 -2.78 10.28
C ILE A 71 -9.80 -1.92 9.71
N GLU A 72 -9.27 -0.99 10.51
CA GLU A 72 -8.04 -0.24 10.31
C GLU A 72 -6.85 -1.19 10.09
N THR A 73 -6.72 -2.21 10.95
CA THR A 73 -5.67 -3.22 10.82
C THR A 73 -5.81 -4.02 9.52
N VAL A 74 -7.04 -4.24 9.06
CA VAL A 74 -7.31 -4.96 7.81
C VAL A 74 -6.96 -4.09 6.62
N ALA A 75 -7.38 -2.81 6.61
CA ALA A 75 -7.06 -1.85 5.57
C ALA A 75 -5.54 -1.67 5.41
N GLU A 76 -4.81 -1.48 6.52
CA GLU A 76 -3.34 -1.38 6.50
C GLU A 76 -2.66 -2.66 6.00
N ARG A 77 -3.18 -3.82 6.38
CA ARG A 77 -2.66 -5.11 5.89
C ARG A 77 -2.84 -5.26 4.39
N ILE A 78 -3.98 -4.83 3.86
CA ILE A 78 -4.25 -4.82 2.42
C ILE A 78 -3.30 -3.85 1.72
N ALA A 79 -3.20 -2.62 2.23
CA ALA A 79 -2.28 -1.60 1.72
C ALA A 79 -0.83 -2.11 1.63
N LEU A 80 -0.32 -2.70 2.71
CA LEU A 80 1.02 -3.29 2.74
C LEU A 80 1.15 -4.48 1.78
N GLY A 81 0.12 -5.33 1.68
CA GLY A 81 0.10 -6.45 0.75
C GLY A 81 0.19 -6.01 -0.71
N ILE A 82 -0.59 -4.99 -1.11
CA ILE A 82 -0.60 -4.42 -2.46
C ILE A 82 0.77 -3.81 -2.76
N LYS A 83 1.29 -3.00 -1.84
CA LYS A 83 2.60 -2.35 -1.96
C LYS A 83 3.74 -3.36 -2.19
N ASN A 84 3.70 -4.49 -1.49
CA ASN A 84 4.70 -5.56 -1.68
C ASN A 84 4.58 -6.28 -3.03
N GLN A 85 3.41 -6.26 -3.67
CA GLN A 85 3.21 -6.85 -5.00
C GLN A 85 3.56 -5.88 -6.13
N PHE A 86 3.38 -4.57 -5.93
CA PHE A 86 3.50 -3.58 -6.99
C PHE A 86 4.42 -2.41 -6.60
N GLY A 87 5.69 -2.49 -7.01
CA GLY A 87 6.72 -1.46 -6.73
C GLY A 87 6.67 -0.22 -7.63
N PHE A 88 5.57 0.03 -8.35
CA PHE A 88 5.43 1.13 -9.31
C PHE A 88 4.16 1.98 -9.14
N ILE A 89 3.46 1.83 -8.01
CA ILE A 89 2.26 2.62 -7.66
C ILE A 89 2.66 4.00 -7.13
N ASN A 90 2.01 5.06 -7.62
CA ASN A 90 2.23 6.45 -7.16
C ASN A 90 1.33 6.83 -5.98
N GLU A 91 0.04 6.53 -6.09
CA GLU A 91 -0.94 6.73 -5.02
C GLU A 91 -1.83 5.49 -4.90
N MET A 92 -2.30 5.22 -3.69
CA MET A 92 -3.19 4.11 -3.39
C MET A 92 -4.22 4.56 -2.37
N THR A 93 -5.47 4.12 -2.56
CA THR A 93 -6.54 4.23 -1.59
C THR A 93 -7.13 2.84 -1.36
N VAL A 94 -7.21 2.41 -0.11
CA VAL A 94 -7.85 1.16 0.30
C VAL A 94 -8.98 1.51 1.24
N ARG A 95 -10.21 1.10 0.90
CA ARG A 95 -11.39 1.29 1.74
C ARG A 95 -11.93 -0.05 2.19
N VAL A 96 -12.16 -0.20 3.49
CA VAL A 96 -12.80 -1.38 4.08
C VAL A 96 -14.08 -0.94 4.76
N ARG A 97 -15.22 -1.41 4.26
CA ARG A 97 -16.54 -1.19 4.83
C ARG A 97 -16.99 -2.41 5.63
N LYS A 98 -17.66 -2.15 6.73
CA LYS A 98 -18.49 -3.09 7.47
C LYS A 98 -19.94 -2.75 7.16
N LEU A 99 -20.62 -3.64 6.43
CA LEU A 99 -21.96 -3.36 5.92
C LEU A 99 -23.00 -3.34 7.03
N ASN A 100 -22.84 -4.20 8.03
CA ASN A 100 -23.77 -4.33 9.16
C ASN A 100 -23.02 -4.10 10.49
N PRO A 101 -22.64 -2.86 10.84
CA PRO A 101 -22.01 -2.57 12.12
C PRO A 101 -23.04 -2.73 13.27
N PRO A 102 -22.65 -3.25 14.45
CA PRO A 102 -23.55 -3.40 15.59
C PRO A 102 -23.81 -2.04 16.25
N LEU A 103 -24.77 -1.31 15.71
CA LEU A 103 -25.23 0.00 16.21
C LEU A 103 -26.72 -0.07 16.53
N GLU A 104 -27.19 0.80 17.42
CA GLU A 104 -28.60 0.82 17.86
C GLU A 104 -29.58 1.37 16.81
N GLY A 105 -29.08 2.03 15.76
CA GLY A 105 -29.89 2.66 14.71
C GLY A 105 -29.47 2.24 13.29
N PRO A 106 -30.33 2.50 12.29
CA PRO A 106 -30.04 2.14 10.91
C PRO A 106 -28.93 3.01 10.32
N VAL A 107 -27.94 2.36 9.71
CA VAL A 107 -26.90 3.00 8.89
C VAL A 107 -26.67 2.15 7.64
N SER A 108 -26.12 2.73 6.58
CA SER A 108 -25.78 1.98 5.37
C SER A 108 -24.53 1.12 5.56
N CYS A 109 -23.49 1.66 6.20
CA CYS A 109 -22.26 0.97 6.58
C CYS A 109 -21.40 1.86 7.49
N ALA A 110 -20.37 1.28 8.09
CA ALA A 110 -19.23 2.01 8.65
C ALA A 110 -17.96 1.65 7.86
N TYR A 111 -17.03 2.58 7.64
CA TYR A 111 -15.83 2.28 6.86
C TYR A 111 -14.58 2.99 7.37
N VAL A 112 -13.43 2.42 7.02
CA VAL A 112 -12.11 3.05 7.15
C VAL A 112 -11.47 3.13 5.77
N GLU A 113 -10.78 4.23 5.52
CA GLU A 113 -10.02 4.47 4.30
C GLU A 113 -8.57 4.79 4.67
N VAL A 114 -7.64 4.15 3.95
CA VAL A 114 -6.20 4.36 4.08
C VAL A 114 -5.67 4.85 2.74
N ASP A 115 -5.07 6.04 2.76
CA ASP A 115 -4.41 6.66 1.62
C ASP A 115 -2.90 6.58 1.74
N GLY A 116 -2.23 6.25 0.63
CA GLY A 116 -0.78 6.24 0.52
C GLY A 116 -0.33 7.02 -0.70
N LYS A 117 0.53 8.04 -0.51
CA LYS A 117 1.20 8.76 -1.60
C LYS A 117 2.69 8.47 -1.56
N PHE A 118 3.20 7.86 -2.63
CA PHE A 118 4.56 7.34 -2.70
C PHE A 118 5.48 8.17 -3.62
N SER A 119 4.93 9.14 -4.34
CA SER A 119 5.73 10.06 -5.15
C SER A 119 6.45 11.08 -4.26
N LYS A 120 7.78 11.02 -4.23
CA LYS A 120 8.65 11.99 -3.54
C LYS A 120 9.68 12.57 -4.51
N ARG A 121 10.31 13.69 -4.14
CA ARG A 121 11.47 14.23 -4.86
C ARG A 121 12.76 13.80 -4.19
N CYS A 122 13.77 13.44 -4.99
CA CYS A 122 15.11 13.13 -4.51
C CYS A 122 15.77 14.39 -3.93
N ALA A 123 16.34 14.29 -2.72
CA ALA A 123 17.02 15.41 -2.07
C ALA A 123 18.23 15.94 -2.85
N ARG A 124 18.96 15.05 -3.55
CA ARG A 124 20.16 15.41 -4.30
C ARG A 124 19.87 15.98 -5.69
N CYS A 125 19.05 15.30 -6.49
CA CYS A 125 18.85 15.65 -7.90
C CYS A 125 17.48 16.26 -8.23
N GLY A 126 16.55 16.31 -7.27
CA GLY A 126 15.20 16.86 -7.45
C GLY A 126 14.26 16.02 -8.33
N LYS A 127 14.75 14.95 -8.98
CA LYS A 127 13.92 14.07 -9.82
C LYS A 127 12.82 13.40 -8.99
N PRO A 128 11.61 13.19 -9.57
CA PRO A 128 10.57 12.40 -8.93
C PRO A 128 10.99 10.94 -8.82
N MET A 129 10.70 10.34 -7.68
CA MET A 129 10.98 8.95 -7.35
C MET A 129 9.84 8.35 -6.53
N LEU A 130 9.75 7.03 -6.53
CA LEU A 130 8.87 6.30 -5.64
C LEU A 130 9.61 6.02 -4.33
N CYS A 131 9.01 6.42 -3.22
CA CYS A 131 9.49 6.13 -1.88
C CYS A 131 8.35 5.53 -1.07
N TYR A 132 8.56 4.27 -0.73
CA TYR A 132 7.60 3.44 -0.03
C TYR A 132 7.81 3.48 1.50
N GLY A 133 8.90 4.06 2.01
CA GLY A 133 9.15 4.19 3.44
C GLY A 133 9.29 2.86 4.19
N ASP A 134 9.62 1.78 3.48
CA ASP A 134 9.97 0.47 4.05
C ASP A 134 11.47 0.18 3.85
N SER A 135 11.88 -1.08 4.09
CA SER A 135 13.25 -1.57 3.91
C SER A 135 13.81 -1.41 2.49
N SER A 136 12.98 -1.07 1.49
CA SER A 136 13.48 -0.71 0.15
C SER A 136 14.04 0.72 0.07
N CYS A 137 13.85 1.53 1.11
CA CYS A 137 14.33 2.91 1.18
C CYS A 137 15.66 3.03 1.93
N TRP A 138 16.54 3.91 1.47
CA TRP A 138 17.88 4.01 2.05
C TRP A 138 17.93 4.50 3.49
N CYS A 139 16.91 5.25 3.90
CA CYS A 139 16.79 5.76 5.26
C CYS A 139 16.42 4.68 6.29
N MET A 140 16.10 3.45 5.86
CA MET A 140 15.68 2.38 6.77
C MET A 140 16.70 1.24 6.89
N ASP A 141 17.33 0.76 5.81
CA ASP A 141 18.46 -0.20 5.86
C ASP A 141 19.02 -0.51 4.45
N VAL A 142 19.97 0.29 3.92
CA VAL A 142 20.76 -0.17 2.77
C VAL A 142 21.94 -0.98 3.29
N PRO A 143 22.27 -2.14 2.70
CA PRO A 143 23.57 -2.77 2.89
C PRO A 143 24.66 -1.86 2.30
N ALA A 144 25.17 -0.93 3.11
CA ALA A 144 26.25 -0.01 2.77
C ALA A 144 27.26 0.04 3.93
N PHE A 145 28.50 0.41 3.62
CA PHE A 145 29.53 0.55 4.64
C PHE A 145 29.15 1.62 5.68
N LYS A 146 29.46 1.38 6.95
CA LYS A 146 29.05 2.25 8.07
C LYS A 146 29.44 3.72 7.85
N GLY A 147 30.65 3.97 7.34
CA GLY A 147 31.10 5.33 7.03
C GLY A 147 30.28 6.02 5.93
N THR A 148 29.85 5.27 4.91
CA THR A 148 28.96 5.80 3.85
C THR A 148 27.58 6.15 4.42
N LEU A 149 27.04 5.32 5.32
CA LEU A 149 25.77 5.58 5.99
C LEU A 149 25.83 6.82 6.90
N GLU A 150 26.92 6.99 7.65
CA GLU A 150 27.15 8.16 8.50
C GLU A 150 27.25 9.45 7.67
N HIS A 151 27.97 9.40 6.55
CA HIS A 151 28.06 10.54 5.62
C HIS A 151 26.70 10.92 5.04
N LEU A 152 25.94 9.94 4.53
CA LEU A 152 24.60 10.16 3.98
C LEU A 152 23.62 10.73 5.03
N LYS A 153 23.68 10.24 6.28
CA LYS A 153 22.88 10.78 7.40
C LYS A 153 23.26 12.22 7.73
N SER A 154 24.54 12.56 7.68
CA SER A 154 25.01 13.93 7.92
C SER A 154 24.58 14.90 6.81
N GLU A 155 24.66 14.47 5.55
CA GLU A 155 24.40 15.32 4.39
C GLU A 155 22.90 15.47 4.07
N PHE A 156 22.12 14.39 4.17
CA PHE A 156 20.71 14.36 3.74
C PHE A 156 19.70 14.09 4.86
N GLY A 157 20.14 13.79 6.09
CA GLY A 157 19.26 13.49 7.22
C GLY A 157 18.30 12.34 6.92
N ASN A 158 17.00 12.60 7.07
CA ASN A 158 15.91 11.63 6.80
C ASN A 158 15.30 11.77 5.39
N GLN A 159 15.92 12.54 4.50
CA GLN A 159 15.38 12.78 3.16
C GLN A 159 15.71 11.64 2.19
N CYS A 160 14.79 11.30 1.29
CA CYS A 160 14.97 10.16 0.41
C CYS A 160 15.81 10.51 -0.84
N LEU A 161 16.64 9.56 -1.27
CA LEU A 161 17.48 9.63 -2.46
C LEU A 161 17.00 8.60 -3.48
N CYS A 162 17.03 8.93 -4.77
CA CYS A 162 16.69 7.97 -5.82
C CYS A 162 17.79 6.93 -6.00
N LYS A 163 17.45 5.80 -6.65
CA LYS A 163 18.38 4.68 -6.88
C LYS A 163 19.70 5.10 -7.53
N GLU A 164 19.64 5.99 -8.53
CA GLU A 164 20.82 6.57 -9.19
C GLU A 164 21.70 7.37 -8.22
N CYS A 165 21.08 8.19 -7.37
CA CYS A 165 21.81 9.03 -6.43
C CYS A 165 22.42 8.21 -5.30
N ILE A 166 21.75 7.15 -4.83
CA ILE A 166 22.30 6.22 -3.84
C ILE A 166 23.47 5.43 -4.44
N GLY A 167 23.33 4.90 -5.67
CA GLY A 167 24.38 4.13 -6.34
C GLY A 167 25.71 4.88 -6.42
N PHE A 168 25.67 6.20 -6.61
CA PHE A 168 26.86 7.06 -6.58
C PHE A 168 27.67 6.98 -5.27
N TYR A 169 27.01 6.82 -4.12
CA TYR A 169 27.69 6.76 -2.81
C TYR A 169 28.05 5.33 -2.39
N VAL A 170 27.22 4.35 -2.77
CA VAL A 170 27.39 2.96 -2.35
C VAL A 170 28.25 2.16 -3.34
N GLY A 171 28.55 2.72 -4.52
CA GLY A 171 29.40 2.08 -5.53
C GLY A 171 28.73 0.90 -6.24
N VAL A 172 27.40 0.96 -6.41
CA VAL A 172 26.56 -0.06 -7.06
C VAL A 172 25.95 0.51 -8.34
#